data_AF-A0AAU2YBD3-F1
#
_entry.id   AF-A0AAU2YBD3-F1
#
_cell.length_a   1.000
_cell.length_b   1.000
_cell.length_c   1.000
_cell.angle_alpha   90.00
_cell.angle_beta   90.00
_cell.angle_gamma   90.00
#
_symmetry.space_group_name_H-M   'P 1'
#
loop_
_entity.id
_entity.type
_entity.pdbx_description
1 polymer ?
#
loop_
_entity_poly.entity_id
_entity_poly.type
_entity_poly.pdbx_seq_one_letter_code
_entity_poly.pdbx_strand_id
1 'polypeptide(L)'
;MTIMADAPVAVARTALPQRPVPHERTPDRPTPSGPRPHPQHSAARPGDTAARQLLDTLYRKHAPMVTAVAARALRPGDRGLADDIAQEAWLDTWQHLLRGNELRSPAGFLAMRARRRAVDHYRLARVRREEAVDYTDDTALAHLARLIGAAA
;
A
#
# COMPACT_ATOMS: atom_id res chain seq x y z
N MET A 1 -45.71 -36.68 -41.83
CA MET A 1 -44.79 -35.55 -41.64
C MET A 1 -44.62 -35.39 -40.14
N THR A 2 -43.65 -36.11 -39.59
CA THR A 2 -43.50 -36.36 -38.14
C THR A 2 -42.43 -35.44 -37.61
N ILE A 3 -42.81 -34.55 -36.69
CA ILE A 3 -41.92 -33.60 -36.02
C ILE A 3 -41.05 -34.41 -35.05
N MET A 4 -39.74 -34.44 -35.32
CA MET A 4 -38.73 -35.05 -34.46
C MET A 4 -38.64 -34.25 -33.15
N ALA A 5 -38.71 -34.98 -32.04
CA ALA A 5 -38.45 -34.47 -30.71
C ALA A 5 -36.98 -34.07 -30.59
N ASP A 6 -36.73 -32.81 -30.24
CA ASP A 6 -35.40 -32.34 -29.87
C ASP A 6 -35.17 -32.67 -28.40
N ALA A 7 -34.11 -33.44 -28.13
CA ALA A 7 -33.78 -33.93 -26.80
C ALA A 7 -33.10 -32.81 -25.99
N PRO A 8 -33.33 -32.70 -24.67
CA PRO A 8 -32.60 -31.73 -23.87
C PRO A 8 -31.12 -32.15 -23.76
N VAL A 9 -30.23 -31.30 -24.26
CA VAL A 9 -28.78 -31.39 -24.04
C VAL A 9 -28.54 -31.28 -22.53
N ALA A 10 -28.30 -32.42 -21.89
CA ALA A 10 -27.85 -32.49 -20.51
C ALA A 10 -26.43 -31.92 -20.44
N VAL A 11 -26.30 -30.66 -20.02
CA VAL A 11 -25.01 -30.08 -19.64
C VAL A 11 -24.54 -30.83 -18.40
N ALA A 12 -23.63 -31.77 -18.60
CA ALA A 12 -22.94 -32.46 -17.52
C ALA A 12 -22.22 -31.42 -16.67
N ARG A 13 -22.74 -31.19 -15.46
CA ARG A 13 -22.04 -30.40 -14.44
C ARG A 13 -20.76 -31.14 -14.08
N THR A 14 -19.63 -30.63 -14.54
CA THR A 14 -18.30 -31.09 -14.12
C THR A 14 -18.26 -31.07 -12.58
N ALA A 15 -18.00 -32.22 -11.97
CA ALA A 15 -17.90 -32.34 -10.53
C ALA A 15 -16.85 -31.37 -9.99
N LEU A 16 -17.20 -30.54 -9.00
CA LEU A 16 -16.23 -29.71 -8.30
C LEU A 16 -15.14 -30.58 -7.67
N PRO A 17 -13.88 -30.13 -7.65
CA PRO A 17 -12.82 -30.83 -6.93
C PRO A 17 -13.18 -30.92 -5.44
N GLN A 18 -13.11 -32.14 -4.91
CA GLN A 18 -13.35 -32.42 -3.49
C GLN A 18 -12.40 -31.61 -2.62
N ARG A 19 -12.94 -31.03 -1.55
CA ARG A 19 -12.19 -30.28 -0.53
C ARG A 19 -11.11 -31.21 0.05
N PRO A 20 -9.84 -30.78 0.20
CA PRO A 20 -8.83 -31.62 0.84
C PRO A 20 -9.26 -31.94 2.27
N VAL A 21 -9.21 -33.22 2.62
CA VAL A 21 -9.51 -33.76 3.95
C VAL A 21 -8.75 -33.01 5.04
N PRO A 22 -9.36 -32.77 6.22
CA PRO A 22 -8.62 -32.28 7.38
C PRO A 22 -7.52 -33.27 7.71
N HIS A 23 -6.29 -32.78 7.71
CA HIS A 23 -5.08 -33.52 8.03
C HIS A 23 -5.17 -34.08 9.45
N GLU A 24 -5.48 -35.37 9.56
CA GLU A 24 -5.24 -36.14 10.77
C GLU A 24 -3.75 -36.09 11.10
N ARG A 25 -3.46 -35.82 12.37
CA ARG A 25 -2.12 -35.60 12.90
C ARG A 25 -1.23 -36.82 12.62
N THR A 26 -0.30 -36.68 11.68
CA THR A 26 0.83 -37.60 11.53
C THR A 26 1.72 -37.50 12.77
N PRO A 27 1.97 -38.59 13.52
CA PRO A 27 2.79 -38.55 14.74
C PRO A 27 4.31 -38.47 14.44
N ASP A 28 4.72 -38.54 13.18
CA ASP A 28 6.13 -38.62 12.75
C ASP A 28 6.68 -37.34 12.10
N ARG A 29 6.20 -36.15 12.51
CA ARG A 29 6.84 -34.91 12.07
C ARG A 29 8.13 -34.70 12.89
N PRO A 30 9.33 -34.68 12.29
CA PRO A 30 10.52 -34.24 13.00
C PRO A 30 10.25 -32.83 13.53
N THR A 31 10.40 -32.67 14.85
CA THR A 31 10.25 -31.41 15.57
C THR A 31 10.95 -30.28 14.82
N PRO A 32 10.30 -29.12 14.59
CA PRO A 32 10.97 -28.00 13.96
C PRO A 32 12.18 -27.60 14.83
N SER A 33 13.35 -27.79 14.24
CA SER A 33 14.66 -27.52 14.81
C SER A 33 14.77 -26.07 15.25
N GLY A 34 14.70 -25.83 16.57
CA GLY A 34 15.18 -24.65 17.27
C GLY A 34 14.62 -23.29 16.84
N PRO A 35 14.95 -22.22 17.59
CA PRO A 35 14.76 -20.86 17.10
C PRO A 35 15.62 -20.70 15.85
N ARG A 36 15.01 -20.61 14.67
CA ARG A 36 15.72 -20.01 13.52
C ARG A 36 16.10 -18.61 13.99
N PRO A 37 17.39 -18.24 14.03
CA PRO A 37 17.74 -16.84 14.24
C PRO A 37 17.03 -16.07 13.12
N HIS A 38 16.04 -15.26 13.50
CA HIS A 38 15.60 -14.17 12.63
C HIS A 38 16.87 -13.46 12.20
N PRO A 39 17.05 -13.08 10.92
CA PRO A 39 18.19 -12.29 10.52
C PRO A 39 18.19 -11.06 11.41
N GLN A 40 19.06 -11.10 12.42
CA GLN A 40 19.36 -9.95 13.22
C GLN A 40 19.79 -8.94 12.17
N HIS A 41 19.20 -7.74 12.20
CA HIS A 41 19.67 -6.61 11.41
C HIS A 41 21.09 -6.30 11.92
N SER A 42 22.03 -7.14 11.47
CA SER A 42 23.42 -7.21 11.90
C SER A 42 24.06 -5.92 11.45
N ALA A 43 24.46 -5.11 12.42
CA ALA A 43 25.28 -3.91 12.31
C ALA A 43 24.93 -3.01 11.12
N ALA A 44 24.33 -1.84 11.41
CA ALA A 44 24.13 -0.78 10.42
C ALA A 44 25.33 -0.72 9.47
N ARG A 45 25.10 -0.98 8.17
CA ARG A 45 26.21 -1.05 7.22
C ARG A 45 26.91 0.31 7.27
N PRO A 46 28.24 0.38 7.04
CA PRO A 46 28.93 1.68 7.04
C PRO A 46 28.23 2.72 6.14
N GLY A 47 27.68 2.29 5.00
CA GLY A 47 26.86 3.11 4.11
C GLY A 47 25.57 3.65 4.73
N ASP A 48 24.90 2.88 5.59
CA ASP A 48 23.70 3.32 6.31
C ASP A 48 24.02 4.42 7.33
N THR A 49 25.20 4.33 7.95
CA THR A 49 25.67 5.34 8.92
C THR A 49 25.97 6.66 8.22
N ALA A 50 26.69 6.62 7.09
CA ALA A 50 26.96 7.81 6.28
C ALA A 50 25.67 8.45 5.73
N ALA A 51 24.73 7.63 5.22
CA ALA A 51 23.43 8.10 4.78
C ALA A 51 22.66 8.79 5.93
N ARG A 52 22.75 8.26 7.15
CA ARG A 52 22.04 8.81 8.32
C ARG A 52 22.59 10.18 8.71
N GLN A 53 23.91 10.34 8.71
CA GLN A 53 24.57 11.63 8.98
C GLN A 53 24.24 12.68 7.92
N LEU A 54 24.22 12.26 6.65
CA LEU A 54 23.81 13.13 5.55
C LEU A 54 22.34 13.55 5.70
N LEU A 55 21.43 12.62 6.00
CA LEU A 55 20.01 12.92 6.22
C LEU A 55 19.81 13.91 7.37
N ASP A 56 20.50 13.71 8.51
CA ASP A 56 20.44 14.63 9.65
C ASP A 56 20.89 16.05 9.27
N THR A 57 21.99 16.16 8.51
CA THR A 57 22.49 17.43 7.99
C THR A 57 21.46 18.12 7.10
N LEU A 58 20.82 17.36 6.20
CA LEU A 58 19.77 17.87 5.32
C LEU A 58 18.53 18.30 6.11
N TYR A 59 18.10 17.50 7.08
CA TYR A 59 16.94 17.77 7.92
C TYR A 59 17.10 19.09 8.67
N ARG A 60 18.21 19.26 9.40
CA ARG A 60 18.51 20.49 10.15
C ARG A 60 18.52 21.73 9.26
N LYS A 61 19.02 21.60 8.03
CA LYS A 61 19.13 22.72 7.08
C LYS A 61 17.82 23.05 6.38
N HIS A 62 16.99 22.06 6.08
CA HIS A 62 15.89 22.20 5.13
C HIS A 62 14.50 21.88 5.68
N ALA A 63 14.35 21.42 6.93
CA ALA A 63 13.04 21.09 7.51
C ALA A 63 12.00 22.21 7.37
N PRO A 64 12.27 23.49 7.71
CA PRO A 64 11.28 24.56 7.54
C PRO A 64 10.86 24.77 6.09
N MET A 65 11.80 24.61 5.15
CA MET A 65 11.53 24.74 3.72
C MET A 65 10.64 23.61 3.21
N VAL A 66 10.92 22.37 3.64
CA VAL A 66 10.12 21.20 3.23
C VAL A 66 8.67 21.32 3.71
N THR A 67 8.47 21.66 4.99
CA THR A 67 7.11 21.88 5.53
C THR A 67 6.41 23.04 4.82
N ALA A 68 7.10 24.15 4.56
CA ALA A 68 6.51 25.29 3.83
C ALA A 68 6.14 24.92 2.38
N VAL A 69 6.95 24.11 1.69
CA VAL A 69 6.63 23.63 0.34
C VAL A 69 5.44 22.67 0.37
N ALA A 70 5.38 21.76 1.35
CA ALA A 70 4.25 20.85 1.54
C ALA A 70 2.95 21.64 1.79
N ALA A 71 2.95 22.58 2.74
CA ALA A 71 1.79 23.42 3.06
C ALA A 71 1.31 24.26 1.87
N ARG A 72 2.22 24.74 1.02
CA ARG A 72 1.88 25.49 -0.21
C ARG A 72 1.30 24.60 -1.31
N ALA A 73 1.66 23.32 -1.33
CA ALA A 73 1.15 22.37 -2.31
C ALA A 73 -0.23 21.81 -1.94
N LEU A 74 -0.63 21.94 -0.68
CA LEU A 74 -1.93 21.52 -0.15
C LEU A 74 -2.99 22.62 -0.33
N ARG A 75 -4.25 22.21 -0.39
CA ARG A 75 -5.39 23.13 -0.36
C ARG A 75 -5.45 23.83 1.01
N PRO A 76 -6.04 25.04 1.10
CA PRO A 76 -6.10 25.78 2.37
C PRO A 76 -6.69 24.99 3.56
N GLY A 77 -7.73 24.17 3.31
CA GLY A 77 -8.35 23.33 4.33
C GLY A 77 -7.50 22.13 4.79
N ASP A 78 -6.51 21.74 4.01
CA ASP A 78 -5.71 20.53 4.25
C ASP A 78 -4.32 20.85 4.81
N ARG A 79 -4.04 22.12 5.15
CA ARG A 79 -2.71 22.55 5.62
C ARG A 79 -2.24 21.81 6.88
N GLY A 80 -3.16 21.26 7.68
CA GLY A 80 -2.83 20.39 8.81
C GLY A 80 -2.08 19.12 8.42
N LEU A 81 -2.16 18.69 7.16
CA LEU A 81 -1.44 17.53 6.63
C LEU A 81 -0.01 17.86 6.17
N ALA A 82 0.43 19.11 6.26
CA ALA A 82 1.73 19.53 5.75
C ALA A 82 2.88 18.76 6.40
N ASP A 83 2.79 18.49 7.70
CA ASP A 83 3.82 17.76 8.43
C ASP A 83 3.87 16.29 8.01
N ASP A 84 2.73 15.65 7.76
CA ASP A 84 2.68 14.26 7.27
C ASP A 84 3.28 14.15 5.86
N ILE A 85 2.94 15.08 4.97
CA ILE A 85 3.53 15.15 3.63
C ILE A 85 5.04 15.40 3.70
N ALA A 86 5.49 16.26 4.62
CA ALA A 86 6.91 16.50 4.84
C ALA A 86 7.63 15.23 5.35
N GLN A 87 7.03 14.49 6.30
CA GLN A 87 7.56 13.22 6.80
C GLN A 87 7.73 12.20 5.68
N GLU A 88 6.73 12.04 4.81
CA GLU A 88 6.80 11.14 3.65
C GLU A 88 7.92 11.56 2.67
N ALA A 89 8.12 12.87 2.48
CA ALA A 89 9.22 13.38 1.66
C ALA A 89 10.61 13.06 2.27
N TRP A 90 10.74 13.12 3.59
CA TRP A 90 11.96 12.71 4.29
C TRP A 90 12.20 11.20 4.20
N LEU A 91 11.15 10.39 4.31
CA LEU A 91 11.24 8.93 4.13
C LEU A 91 11.69 8.56 2.71
N ASP A 92 11.15 9.24 1.69
CA ASP A 92 11.58 9.10 0.30
C ASP A 92 13.06 9.45 0.12
N THR A 93 13.51 10.51 0.78
CA THR A 93 14.90 10.97 0.74
C THR A 93 15.81 9.96 1.42
N TRP A 94 15.41 9.42 2.57
CA TRP A 94 16.13 8.35 3.26
C TRP A 94 16.31 7.12 2.37
N GLN A 95 15.23 6.63 1.73
CA GLN A 95 15.29 5.51 0.80
C GLN A 95 16.17 5.80 -0.42
N HIS A 96 16.18 7.04 -0.90
CA HIS A 96 17.05 7.44 -2.00
C HIS A 96 18.53 7.35 -1.62
N LEU A 97 18.90 7.82 -0.42
CA LEU A 97 20.25 7.76 0.12
C LEU A 97 20.71 6.32 0.42
N LEU A 98 19.83 5.48 0.99
CA LEU A 98 20.15 4.07 1.25
C LEU A 98 20.47 3.27 -0.02
N ARG A 99 19.95 3.70 -1.17
CA ARG A 99 20.29 3.12 -2.48
C ARG A 99 21.63 3.63 -3.04
N GLY A 100 22.38 4.43 -2.28
CA GLY A 100 23.67 4.99 -2.68
C GLY A 100 23.57 6.14 -3.67
N ASN A 101 22.40 6.77 -3.83
CA ASN A 101 22.25 7.88 -4.76
C ASN A 101 22.74 9.20 -4.16
N GLU A 102 23.39 10.01 -4.98
CA GLU A 102 23.87 11.34 -4.62
C GLU A 102 22.81 12.44 -4.86
N LEU A 103 22.82 13.45 -4.01
CA LEU A 103 21.95 14.63 -4.11
C LEU A 103 22.72 15.83 -4.67
N ARG A 104 22.67 16.04 -6.00
CA ARG A 104 23.32 17.19 -6.64
C ARG A 104 22.73 18.55 -6.23
N SER A 105 21.41 18.61 -6.02
CA SER A 105 20.70 19.82 -5.57
C SER A 105 19.70 19.47 -4.47
N PRO A 106 20.11 19.49 -3.18
CA PRO A 106 19.27 19.01 -2.09
C PRO A 106 17.97 19.78 -1.94
N ALA A 107 18.01 21.12 -2.01
CA ALA A 107 16.82 21.95 -1.86
C ALA A 107 15.78 21.68 -2.97
N GLY A 108 16.23 21.58 -4.23
CA GLY A 108 15.35 21.29 -5.36
C GLY A 108 14.76 19.88 -5.29
N PHE A 109 15.59 18.89 -4.93
CA PHE A 109 15.15 17.51 -4.76
C PHE A 109 14.07 17.39 -3.67
N LEU A 110 14.31 17.99 -2.50
CA LEU A 110 13.39 17.97 -1.37
C LEU A 110 12.07 18.69 -1.69
N ALA A 111 12.15 19.87 -2.32
CA ALA A 111 10.95 20.60 -2.75
C ALA A 111 10.12 19.80 -3.76
N MET A 112 10.79 19.13 -4.70
CA MET A 112 10.12 18.24 -5.67
C MET A 112 9.44 17.05 -4.98
N ARG A 113 10.12 16.39 -4.03
CA ARG A 113 9.56 15.27 -3.26
C ARG A 113 8.32 15.68 -2.47
N ALA A 114 8.38 16.80 -1.75
CA ALA A 114 7.24 17.33 -0.99
C ALA A 114 6.03 17.62 -1.89
N ARG A 115 6.24 18.29 -3.03
CA ARG A 115 5.17 18.56 -4.01
C ARG A 115 4.57 17.28 -4.56
N ARG A 116 5.41 16.31 -4.92
CA ARG A 116 4.94 15.03 -5.45
C ARG A 116 4.09 14.28 -4.43
N ARG A 117 4.50 14.26 -3.16
CA ARG A 117 3.72 13.64 -2.08
C ARG A 117 2.36 14.30 -1.85
N ALA A 118 2.28 15.64 -1.92
CA ALA A 118 1.00 16.34 -1.87
C ALA A 118 0.09 15.97 -3.06
N VAL A 119 0.64 15.88 -4.28
CA VAL A 119 -0.12 15.45 -5.46
C VAL A 119 -0.60 14.01 -5.32
N ASP A 120 0.27 13.12 -4.86
CA ASP A 120 -0.05 11.69 -4.71
C ASP A 120 -1.10 11.48 -3.60
N HIS A 121 -1.10 12.28 -2.54
CA HIS A 121 -2.16 12.30 -1.53
C HIS A 121 -3.55 12.52 -2.16
N TYR A 122 -3.69 13.53 -3.02
CA TYR A 122 -4.96 13.80 -3.69
C TYR A 122 -5.32 12.76 -4.76
N ARG A 123 -4.32 12.19 -5.45
CA ARG A 123 -4.56 11.10 -6.41
C ARG A 123 -5.13 9.87 -5.72
N LEU A 124 -4.53 9.47 -4.60
CA LEU A 124 -5.00 8.32 -3.81
C LEU A 124 -6.39 8.56 -3.24
N ALA A 125 -6.67 9.76 -2.72
CA ALA A 125 -8.00 10.11 -2.22
C ALA A 125 -9.07 10.05 -3.34
N ARG A 126 -8.71 10.46 -4.56
CA ARG A 126 -9.61 10.37 -5.72
C ARG A 126 -9.87 8.92 -6.13
N VAL A 127 -8.82 8.10 -6.27
CA VAL A 127 -8.96 6.68 -6.63
C VAL A 127 -9.84 5.95 -5.62
N ARG A 128 -9.61 6.13 -4.32
CA ARG A 128 -10.44 5.53 -3.26
C ARG A 128 -11.91 5.96 -3.34
N ARG A 129 -12.18 7.20 -3.76
CA ARG A 129 -13.54 7.68 -3.99
C ARG A 129 -14.17 7.06 -5.24
N GLU A 130 -13.40 6.92 -6.31
CA GLU A 130 -13.85 6.28 -7.56
C GLU A 130 -14.17 4.80 -7.31
N GLU A 131 -13.30 4.07 -6.60
CA GLU A 131 -13.54 2.68 -6.17
C GLU A 131 -14.79 2.57 -5.28
N ALA A 132 -14.99 3.48 -4.32
CA ALA A 132 -16.19 3.46 -3.48
C ALA A 132 -17.50 3.77 -4.23
N VAL A 133 -17.42 4.39 -5.41
CA VAL A 133 -18.57 4.71 -6.28
C VAL A 133 -18.72 3.65 -7.39
N ASP A 134 -17.76 2.77 -7.58
CA ASP A 134 -17.89 1.58 -8.41
C ASP A 134 -18.84 0.58 -7.72
N TYR A 135 -20.12 0.67 -8.05
CA TYR A 135 -21.22 -0.16 -7.51
C TYR A 135 -21.11 -1.66 -7.86
N THR A 136 -19.99 -2.11 -8.40
CA THR A 136 -19.71 -3.52 -8.68
C THR A 136 -19.06 -4.26 -7.50
N ASP A 137 -18.80 -3.57 -6.38
CA ASP A 137 -18.29 -4.14 -5.13
C ASP A 137 -19.44 -4.58 -4.21
N ASP A 138 -19.47 -5.87 -3.83
CA ASP A 138 -20.44 -6.46 -2.89
C ASP A 138 -20.54 -5.69 -1.56
N THR A 139 -19.46 -4.98 -1.15
CA THR A 139 -19.45 -4.15 0.06
C THR A 139 -20.24 -2.85 -0.09
N ALA A 140 -20.23 -2.23 -1.29
CA ALA A 140 -21.03 -1.06 -1.59
C ALA A 140 -22.53 -1.43 -1.64
N LEU A 141 -22.85 -2.60 -2.21
CA LEU A 141 -24.21 -3.15 -2.21
C LEU A 141 -24.71 -3.44 -0.79
N ALA A 142 -23.87 -4.04 0.06
CA ALA A 142 -24.20 -4.33 1.45
C ALA A 142 -24.43 -3.08 2.30
N HIS A 143 -23.69 -1.99 2.04
CA HIS A 143 -23.87 -0.73 2.72
C HIS A 143 -25.16 -0.02 2.27
N LEU A 144 -25.47 -0.07 0.97
CA LEU A 144 -26.70 0.50 0.41
C LEU A 144 -27.94 -0.27 0.89
N ALA A 145 -27.90 -1.60 0.90
CA ALA A 145 -28.94 -2.47 1.45
C ALA A 145 -29.25 -2.16 2.93
N ARG A 146 -28.21 -1.85 3.72
CA ARG A 146 -28.34 -1.47 5.13
C ARG A 146 -28.95 -0.07 5.32
N LEU A 147 -28.68 0.86 4.40
CA LEU A 147 -29.25 2.22 4.42
C LEU A 147 -30.71 2.28 3.99
N ILE A 148 -31.13 1.40 3.05
CA ILE A 148 -32.52 1.34 2.57
C ILE A 148 -33.42 0.40 3.41
N GLY A 149 -32.90 -0.16 4.50
CA GLY A 149 -33.66 -1.05 5.38
C GLY A 149 -34.08 -2.38 4.73
N ALA A 150 -33.44 -2.78 3.63
CA ALA A 150 -33.69 -4.05 2.96
C ALA A 150 -32.96 -5.18 3.69
N ALA A 151 -33.41 -5.46 4.91
CA ALA A 151 -33.14 -6.71 5.60
C ALA A 151 -34.48 -7.43 5.81
N ALA A 152 -34.77 -8.39 4.93
CA ALA A 152 -35.72 -9.47 5.15
C ALA A 152 -35.18 -10.72 4.47
#